data_AF-A0A964W2X3-F1
#
_entry.id   AF-A0A964W2X3-F1
#
_cell.length_a   1.000
_cell.length_b   1.000
_cell.length_c   1.000
_cell.angle_alpha   90.00
_cell.angle_beta   90.00
_cell.angle_gamma   90.00
#
_symmetry.space_group_name_H-M   'P 1'
#
loop_
_entity.id
_entity.type
_entity.pdbx_description
1 polymer ?
#
loop_
_entity_poly.entity_id
_entity_poly.type
_entity_poly.pdbx_seq_one_letter_code
_entity_poly.pdbx_strand_id
1 'polypeptide(L)'
;MEFDKNKIDQKLLFMDTCLNKLKKLKAFDKDVFIDDFTKVDSAKYLLQVSIEAMLDISSHLIARNRWGKPKDNKEHFQILSDNEIIDTKDVSIYFNMAKFRNRIVHMYFNISDEMIYDIVQNNINDFERFIANIAKVII
;
A
#
# COMPACT_ATOMS: atom_id res chain seq x y z
N MET A 1 22.80 3.38 3.26
CA MET A 1 21.59 2.78 3.85
C MET A 1 21.80 1.28 3.98
N GLU A 2 21.53 0.68 5.13
CA GLU A 2 21.59 -0.77 5.34
C GLU A 2 20.23 -1.41 5.05
N PHE A 3 20.20 -2.45 4.21
CA PHE A 3 19.00 -3.24 3.93
C PHE A 3 19.34 -4.59 3.30
N ASP A 4 18.42 -5.55 3.41
CA ASP A 4 18.41 -6.79 2.63
C ASP A 4 17.71 -6.55 1.28
N LYS A 5 18.50 -6.44 0.20
CA LYS A 5 18.02 -6.14 -1.15
C LYS A 5 17.04 -7.20 -1.66
N ASN A 6 17.34 -8.48 -1.44
CA ASN A 6 16.49 -9.57 -1.92
C ASN A 6 15.09 -9.51 -1.30
N LYS A 7 14.99 -9.19 0.00
CA LYS A 7 13.69 -9.03 0.66
C LYS A 7 12.89 -7.86 0.11
N ILE A 8 13.54 -6.72 -0.15
CA ILE A 8 12.86 -5.56 -0.72
C ILE A 8 12.40 -5.87 -2.15
N ASP A 9 13.29 -6.40 -3.00
CA ASP A 9 12.97 -6.74 -4.39
C ASP A 9 11.79 -7.71 -4.49
N GLN A 10 11.74 -8.73 -3.63
CA GLN A 10 10.61 -9.66 -3.56
C GLN A 10 9.28 -8.95 -3.23
N LYS A 11 9.31 -7.99 -2.30
CA LYS A 11 8.12 -7.24 -1.90
C LYS A 11 7.69 -6.24 -2.98
N LEU A 12 8.63 -5.58 -3.65
CA LEU A 12 8.32 -4.71 -4.79
C LEU A 12 7.70 -5.49 -5.94
N LEU A 13 8.28 -6.64 -6.31
CA LEU A 13 7.71 -7.52 -7.34
C LEU A 13 6.31 -8.05 -6.98
N PHE A 14 6.10 -8.38 -5.71
CA PHE A 14 4.79 -8.76 -5.20
C PHE A 14 3.77 -7.62 -5.34
N MET A 15 4.15 -6.39 -4.94
CA MET A 15 3.30 -5.22 -5.10
C MET A 15 2.96 -4.96 -6.57
N ASP A 16 3.94 -4.98 -7.48
CA ASP A 16 3.70 -4.82 -8.92
C ASP A 16 2.72 -5.86 -9.46
N THR A 17 2.83 -7.11 -9.01
CA THR A 17 1.90 -8.19 -9.38
C THR A 17 0.47 -7.88 -8.90
N CYS A 18 0.32 -7.37 -7.66
CA CYS A 18 -0.98 -6.95 -7.14
C CYS A 18 -1.55 -5.75 -7.89
N LEU A 19 -0.74 -4.74 -8.20
CA LEU A 19 -1.16 -3.56 -8.94
C LEU A 19 -1.60 -3.91 -10.36
N ASN A 20 -0.92 -4.84 -11.02
CA ASN A 20 -1.34 -5.32 -12.33
C ASN A 20 -2.71 -6.02 -12.28
N LYS A 21 -3.03 -6.74 -11.20
CA LYS A 21 -4.36 -7.32 -10.99
C LYS A 21 -5.40 -6.24 -10.70
N LEU A 22 -5.09 -5.25 -9.85
CA LEU A 22 -5.96 -4.11 -9.58
C LEU A 22 -6.26 -3.29 -10.85
N LYS A 23 -5.28 -3.11 -11.74
CA LYS A 23 -5.48 -2.45 -13.04
C LYS A 23 -6.44 -3.21 -13.95
N LYS A 24 -6.44 -4.54 -13.92
CA LYS A 24 -7.45 -5.35 -14.63
C LYS A 24 -8.84 -5.13 -14.04
N LEU A 25 -8.95 -5.06 -12.71
CA LEU A 25 -10.21 -4.80 -12.04
C LEU A 25 -10.72 -3.36 -12.29
N LYS A 26 -9.81 -2.40 -12.42
CA LYS A 26 -10.11 -0.99 -12.76
C LYS A 26 -10.80 -0.84 -14.12
N ALA A 27 -10.60 -1.78 -15.05
CA ALA A 27 -11.19 -1.73 -16.38
C ALA A 27 -12.70 -2.05 -16.43
N PHE A 28 -13.29 -2.55 -15.33
CA PHE A 28 -14.72 -2.79 -15.26
C PHE A 28 -15.49 -1.51 -14.90
N ASP A 29 -16.66 -1.34 -15.51
CA ASP A 29 -17.63 -0.33 -15.11
C ASP A 29 -18.14 -0.61 -13.69
N LYS A 30 -18.62 0.45 -13.02
CA LYS A 30 -19.03 0.39 -11.61
C LYS A 30 -20.03 -0.73 -11.35
N ASP A 31 -21.12 -0.79 -12.11
CA ASP A 31 -22.19 -1.76 -11.88
C ASP A 31 -21.70 -3.20 -12.04
N VAL A 32 -20.86 -3.46 -13.06
CA VAL A 32 -20.25 -4.79 -13.30
C VAL A 32 -19.25 -5.18 -12.20
N PHE A 33 -18.60 -4.19 -11.60
CA PHE A 33 -17.66 -4.40 -10.50
C PHE A 33 -18.39 -4.73 -9.21
N ILE A 34 -19.38 -3.92 -8.81
CA ILE A 34 -20.06 -4.03 -7.51
C ILE A 34 -21.04 -5.20 -7.46
N ASP A 35 -21.63 -5.60 -8.60
CA ASP A 35 -22.58 -6.72 -8.66
C ASP A 35 -21.90 -8.10 -8.64
N ASP A 36 -20.57 -8.15 -8.64
CA ASP A 36 -19.79 -9.38 -8.59
C ASP A 36 -18.84 -9.41 -7.38
N PHE A 37 -19.24 -10.16 -6.35
CA PHE A 37 -18.46 -10.31 -5.12
C PHE A 37 -17.02 -10.76 -5.38
N THR A 38 -16.77 -11.54 -6.45
CA THR A 38 -15.41 -12.02 -6.75
C THR A 38 -14.48 -10.88 -7.14
N LYS A 39 -14.99 -9.83 -7.80
CA LYS A 39 -14.22 -8.65 -8.18
C LYS A 39 -13.97 -7.76 -6.98
N VAL A 40 -15.01 -7.50 -6.20
CA VAL A 40 -14.96 -6.71 -4.98
C VAL A 40 -13.98 -7.32 -3.98
N ASP A 41 -14.13 -8.60 -3.66
CA ASP A 41 -13.33 -9.26 -2.64
C ASP A 41 -11.88 -9.47 -3.11
N SER A 42 -11.68 -9.71 -4.41
CA SER A 42 -10.33 -9.68 -5.00
C SER A 42 -9.68 -8.32 -4.82
N ALA A 43 -10.40 -7.22 -5.10
CA ALA A 43 -9.87 -5.87 -4.92
C ALA A 43 -9.56 -5.57 -3.44
N LYS A 44 -10.47 -5.90 -2.52
CA LYS A 44 -10.27 -5.76 -1.06
C LYS A 44 -8.97 -6.45 -0.64
N TYR A 45 -8.80 -7.71 -1.01
CA TYR A 45 -7.61 -8.49 -0.69
C TYR A 45 -6.34 -7.88 -1.30
N LEU A 46 -6.36 -7.54 -2.59
CA LEU A 46 -5.20 -6.97 -3.29
C LEU A 46 -4.77 -5.62 -2.70
N LEU A 47 -5.72 -4.74 -2.34
CA LEU A 47 -5.42 -3.49 -1.64
C LEU A 47 -4.81 -3.77 -0.27
N GLN A 48 -5.42 -4.67 0.52
CA GLN A 48 -4.95 -5.03 1.85
C GLN A 48 -3.50 -5.51 1.84
N VAL A 49 -3.16 -6.50 1.01
CA VAL A 49 -1.82 -7.09 0.97
C VAL A 49 -0.78 -6.17 0.35
N SER A 50 -1.19 -5.27 -0.55
CA SER A 50 -0.28 -4.25 -1.10
C SER A 50 0.13 -3.24 -0.02
N ILE A 51 -0.83 -2.84 0.83
CA ILE A 51 -0.56 -1.93 1.96
C ILE A 51 0.29 -2.63 3.03
N GLU A 52 0.06 -3.93 3.27
CA GLU A 52 0.92 -4.72 4.16
C GLU A 52 2.38 -4.73 3.66
N ALA A 53 2.58 -4.96 2.36
CA ALA A 53 3.91 -4.95 1.76
C ALA A 53 4.62 -3.58 1.91
N MET A 54 3.88 -2.47 1.80
CA MET A 54 4.43 -1.12 2.08
C MET A 54 4.92 -1.01 3.53
N LEU A 55 4.14 -1.47 4.50
CA LEU A 55 4.50 -1.44 5.91
C LEU A 55 5.68 -2.37 6.23
N ASP A 56 5.73 -3.55 5.63
CA ASP A 56 6.84 -4.49 5.75
C ASP A 56 8.16 -3.88 5.25
N ILE A 57 8.14 -3.27 4.06
CA ILE A 57 9.31 -2.57 3.49
C ILE A 57 9.74 -1.44 4.42
N SER A 58 8.79 -0.61 4.86
CA SER A 58 9.05 0.51 5.78
C SER A 58 9.71 0.02 7.06
N SER A 59 9.14 -1.02 7.68
CA SER A 59 9.64 -1.62 8.92
C SER A 59 11.05 -2.16 8.76
N HIS A 60 11.33 -2.84 7.65
CA HIS A 60 12.65 -3.38 7.36
C HIS A 60 13.70 -2.29 7.20
N LEU A 61 13.40 -1.23 6.44
CA LEU A 61 14.30 -0.08 6.28
C LEU A 61 14.59 0.60 7.61
N ILE A 62 13.56 0.90 8.40
CA ILE A 62 13.69 1.53 9.71
C ILE A 62 14.57 0.68 10.65
N ALA A 63 14.28 -0.62 10.73
CA ALA A 63 14.99 -1.53 11.63
C ALA A 63 16.47 -1.69 11.23
N ARG A 64 16.76 -1.84 9.93
CA ARG A 64 18.13 -2.04 9.45
C ARG A 64 18.99 -0.80 9.60
N ASN A 65 18.41 0.38 9.47
CA ASN A 65 19.15 1.64 9.61
C ASN A 65 19.12 2.23 11.02
N ARG A 66 18.47 1.56 11.98
CA ARG A 66 18.32 2.02 13.37
C ARG A 66 17.69 3.41 13.49
N TRP A 67 16.74 3.74 12.62
CA TRP A 67 16.03 5.03 12.64
C TRP A 67 14.99 5.17 13.76
N GLY A 68 14.98 4.24 14.71
CA GLY A 68 14.10 4.22 15.86
C GLY A 68 13.06 3.12 15.79
N LYS A 69 12.06 3.22 16.68
CA LYS A 69 10.95 2.28 16.79
C LYS A 69 9.64 3.03 16.62
N PRO A 70 8.94 2.88 15.49
CA PRO A 70 7.66 3.54 15.27
C PRO A 70 6.62 2.99 16.26
N LYS A 71 5.85 3.89 16.87
CA LYS A 71 4.77 3.59 17.81
C LYS A 71 3.47 3.21 17.10
N ASP A 72 3.28 3.72 15.90
CA ASP A 72 2.11 3.47 15.06
C ASP A 72 2.45 3.51 13.56
N ASN A 73 1.43 3.28 12.73
CA ASN A 73 1.59 3.29 11.27
C ASN A 73 1.92 4.68 10.71
N LYS A 74 1.57 5.77 11.40
CA LYS A 74 1.90 7.13 10.96
C LYS A 74 3.40 7.38 11.14
N GLU A 75 3.95 6.99 12.30
CA GLU A 75 5.38 7.12 12.59
C GLU A 75 6.24 6.30 11.62
N HIS A 76 5.76 5.17 11.07
CA HIS A 76 6.50 4.45 10.01
C HIS A 76 6.77 5.37 8.81
N PHE A 77 5.72 5.98 8.25
CA PHE A 77 5.85 6.84 7.08
C PHE A 77 6.53 8.17 7.41
N GLN A 78 6.34 8.70 8.63
CA GLN A 78 7.07 9.88 9.07
C GLN A 78 8.58 9.64 9.08
N ILE A 79 9.04 8.52 9.65
CA ILE A 79 10.47 8.18 9.66
C ILE A 79 11.02 8.02 8.25
N LEU A 80 10.27 7.42 7.31
CA LEU A 80 10.70 7.37 5.92
C LEU A 80 10.80 8.77 5.29
N SER A 81 9.86 9.68 5.58
CA SER A 81 9.92 11.06 5.09
C SER A 81 11.08 11.84 5.70
N ASP A 82 11.36 11.67 6.98
CA ASP A 82 12.47 12.34 7.69
C ASP A 82 13.84 11.89 7.14
N ASN A 83 13.89 10.69 6.53
CA ASN A 83 15.07 10.16 5.84
C ASN A 83 15.00 10.36 4.31
N GLU A 84 14.13 11.26 3.83
CA GLU A 84 14.00 11.68 2.41
C GLU A 84 13.65 10.53 1.44
N ILE A 85 13.09 9.43 1.93
CA ILE A 85 12.70 8.28 1.09
C ILE A 85 11.36 8.55 0.42
N ILE A 86 10.45 9.23 1.10
CA ILE A 86 9.14 9.64 0.57
C ILE A 86 8.91 11.13 0.81
N ASP A 87 8.05 11.75 0.00
CA ASP A 87 7.67 13.15 0.21
C ASP A 87 6.84 13.30 1.50
N THR A 88 7.00 14.40 2.22
CA THR A 88 6.20 14.71 3.43
C THR A 88 4.69 14.71 3.17
N LYS A 89 4.26 15.10 1.96
CA LYS A 89 2.84 15.07 1.56
C LYS A 89 2.26 13.64 1.57
N ASP A 90 3.09 12.64 1.28
CA ASP A 90 2.68 11.24 1.16
C ASP A 90 2.48 10.56 2.51
N VAL A 91 3.06 11.09 3.59
CA VAL A 91 2.89 10.54 4.95
C VAL A 91 1.41 10.41 5.33
N SER A 92 0.62 11.45 5.08
CA SER A 92 -0.81 11.45 5.40
C SER A 92 -1.60 10.47 4.53
N ILE A 93 -1.23 10.34 3.26
CA ILE A 93 -1.86 9.46 2.29
C ILE A 93 -1.62 8.00 2.70
N TYR A 94 -0.35 7.63 2.91
CA TYR A 94 0.03 6.26 3.26
C TYR A 94 -0.48 5.86 4.66
N PHE A 95 -0.55 6.81 5.59
CA PHE A 95 -1.21 6.57 6.88
C PHE A 95 -2.70 6.23 6.71
N ASN A 96 -3.42 6.95 5.85
CA ASN A 96 -4.83 6.64 5.57
C ASN A 96 -5.00 5.27 4.89
N MET A 97 -4.09 4.88 4.00
CA MET A 97 -4.05 3.54 3.43
C MET A 97 -3.85 2.48 4.53
N ALA A 98 -2.90 2.66 5.43
CA ALA A 98 -2.69 1.75 6.55
C ALA A 98 -3.92 1.64 7.48
N LYS A 99 -4.64 2.74 7.71
CA LYS A 99 -5.93 2.72 8.41
C LYS A 99 -6.99 1.95 7.65
N PHE A 100 -7.07 2.12 6.33
CA PHE A 100 -8.00 1.39 5.48
C PHE A 100 -7.74 -0.12 5.53
N ARG A 101 -6.48 -0.57 5.44
CA ARG A 101 -6.08 -1.98 5.64
C ARG A 101 -6.59 -2.54 6.98
N ASN A 102 -6.52 -1.76 8.06
CA ASN A 102 -7.06 -2.19 9.36
C ASN A 102 -8.59 -2.25 9.37
N ARG A 103 -9.27 -1.33 8.68
CA ARG A 103 -10.73 -1.33 8.55
C ARG A 103 -11.24 -2.54 7.76
N ILE A 104 -10.54 -2.96 6.71
CA ILE A 104 -10.91 -4.16 5.92
C ILE A 104 -11.07 -5.38 6.83
N VAL A 105 -10.18 -5.53 7.81
CA VAL A 105 -10.19 -6.71 8.70
C VAL A 105 -11.12 -6.53 9.90
N HIS A 106 -11.11 -5.35 10.54
CA HIS A 106 -11.78 -5.15 11.84
C HIS A 106 -13.15 -4.48 11.76
N MET A 107 -13.47 -3.82 10.65
CA MET A 107 -14.71 -3.07 10.43
C MET A 107 -15.31 -3.42 9.06
N TYR A 108 -15.24 -4.69 8.68
CA TYR A 108 -15.64 -5.16 7.35
C TYR A 108 -17.08 -4.77 6.97
N PHE A 109 -17.99 -4.67 7.95
CA PHE A 109 -19.38 -4.24 7.77
C PHE A 109 -19.54 -2.74 7.47
N ASN A 110 -18.50 -1.93 7.67
CA ASN A 110 -18.50 -0.48 7.41
C ASN A 110 -17.83 -0.10 6.08
N ILE A 111 -17.47 -1.07 5.25
CA ILE A 111 -16.83 -0.82 3.95
C ILE A 111 -17.82 -1.20 2.86
N SER A 112 -18.30 -0.20 2.14
CA SER A 112 -19.19 -0.41 1.00
C SER A 112 -18.39 -0.78 -0.25
N ASP A 113 -19.02 -1.49 -1.16
CA ASP A 113 -18.37 -1.95 -2.38
C ASP A 113 -18.09 -0.78 -3.34
N GLU A 114 -18.87 0.30 -3.26
CA GLU A 114 -18.61 1.56 -3.95
C GLU A 114 -17.32 2.24 -3.46
N MET A 115 -17.02 2.16 -2.16
CA MET A 115 -15.76 2.68 -1.62
C MET A 115 -14.57 1.90 -2.19
N ILE A 116 -14.69 0.57 -2.31
CA ILE A 116 -13.64 -0.26 -2.92
C ILE A 116 -13.45 0.11 -4.39
N TYR A 117 -14.55 0.24 -5.13
CA TYR A 117 -14.51 0.67 -6.51
C TYR A 117 -13.82 2.04 -6.66
N ASP A 118 -14.19 3.01 -5.83
CA ASP A 118 -13.62 4.36 -5.86
C ASP A 118 -12.10 4.35 -5.61
N ILE A 119 -11.63 3.59 -4.61
CA ILE A 119 -10.19 3.42 -4.33
C ILE A 119 -9.47 2.78 -5.52
N VAL A 120 -10.05 1.74 -6.12
CA VAL A 120 -9.49 1.08 -7.31
C VAL A 120 -9.42 2.04 -8.50
N GLN A 121 -10.42 2.91 -8.67
CA GLN A 121 -10.41 3.89 -9.76
C GLN A 121 -9.41 5.02 -9.51
N ASN A 122 -9.30 5.52 -8.29
CA ASN A 122 -8.69 6.83 -8.05
C ASN A 122 -7.33 6.78 -7.32
N ASN A 123 -7.02 5.69 -6.58
CA ASN A 123 -5.89 5.67 -5.65
C ASN A 123 -4.79 4.65 -5.94
N ILE A 124 -4.91 3.83 -7.00
CA ILE A 124 -3.87 2.84 -7.34
C ILE A 124 -2.49 3.51 -7.55
N ASN A 125 -2.46 4.73 -8.09
CA ASN A 125 -1.22 5.45 -8.38
C ASN A 125 -0.42 5.82 -7.11
N ASP A 126 -1.06 5.82 -5.93
CA ASP A 126 -0.36 6.07 -4.66
C ASP A 126 0.64 4.94 -4.33
N PHE A 127 0.30 3.69 -4.70
CA PHE A 127 1.21 2.56 -4.59
C PHE A 127 2.38 2.64 -5.58
N GLU A 128 2.10 3.03 -6.83
CA GLU A 128 3.14 3.19 -7.85
C GLU A 128 4.17 4.24 -7.42
N ARG A 129 3.69 5.35 -6.83
CA ARG A 129 4.55 6.38 -6.25
C ARG A 129 5.43 5.84 -5.13
N PHE A 130 4.87 5.02 -4.23
CA PHE A 130 5.65 4.39 -3.17
C PHE A 130 6.73 3.46 -3.75
N ILE A 131 6.37 2.59 -4.70
CA ILE A 131 7.31 1.66 -5.37
C ILE A 131 8.45 2.44 -6.02
N ALA A 132 8.13 3.50 -6.77
CA ALA A 132 9.14 4.33 -7.43
C ALA A 132 10.09 5.01 -6.44
N ASN A 133 9.56 5.48 -5.30
CA ASN A 133 10.35 6.09 -4.24
C ASN A 133 11.32 5.08 -3.60
N ILE A 134 10.84 3.87 -3.26
CA ILE A 134 11.70 2.81 -2.72
C ILE A 134 12.74 2.36 -3.75
N ALA A 135 12.36 2.18 -5.01
CA ALA A 135 13.25 1.75 -6.08
C ALA A 135 14.44 2.71 -6.27
N LYS A 136 14.23 4.03 -6.16
CA LYS A 136 15.31 5.03 -6.25
C LYS A 136 16.37 4.90 -5.17
N VAL A 137 15.98 4.40 -3.99
CA VAL A 137 16.83 4.34 -2.80
C VAL A 137 17.68 3.06 -2.75
N ILE A 138 17.26 2.01 -3.47
CA ILE A 138 17.92 0.70 -3.47
C ILE A 138 18.79 0.44 -4.70
N ILE A 139 18.94 1.44 -5.59
CA ILE A 139 19.87 1.43 -6.73
C ILE A 139 21.27 1.80 -6.26
#